data_AF-A0A9W3DEF7-F1
#
_entry.id   AF-A0A9W3DEF7-F1
#
_cell.length_a   1.000
_cell.length_b   1.000
_cell.length_c   1.000
_cell.angle_alpha   90.00
_cell.angle_beta   90.00
_cell.angle_gamma   90.00
#
_symmetry.space_group_name_H-M   'P 1'
#
loop_
_entity.id
_entity.type
_entity.pdbx_description
1 polymer ?
#
loop_
_entity_poly.entity_id
_entity_poly.type
_entity_poly.pdbx_seq_one_letter_code
_entity_poly.pdbx_strand_id
1 'polypeptide(L)'
;MDASLAEVLQGMSLGEDKSIIIPEDDDYCAIEQGERSILGRLLNPSCQNMGRMLRTMPKIWKVYERVRGIALSKERFQFIFELEIDIEMVLRQGFWTFDDWGMAMERWVETPPPNYLQTTIDAVADGIGHVKLIEFDPSKPHLLDYVRVQVVLDVNQPLRDKKSLTLPGGRIEYVDVEYEQ
;
A
#
# COMPACT_ATOMS: atom_id res chain seq x y z
N MET A 1 29.59 -27.04 27.34
CA MET A 1 28.34 -26.54 27.93
C MET A 1 27.66 -25.77 26.81
N ASP A 2 26.89 -26.48 25.99
CA ASP A 2 26.08 -25.89 24.92
C ASP A 2 24.83 -25.30 25.58
N ALA A 3 24.91 -24.02 25.96
CA ALA A 3 23.71 -23.24 26.21
C ALA A 3 22.99 -23.16 24.86
N SER A 4 21.86 -23.87 24.75
CA SER A 4 21.10 -23.92 23.50
C SER A 4 20.71 -22.50 23.12
N LEU A 5 20.87 -22.14 21.85
CA LEU A 5 20.47 -20.84 21.31
C LEU A 5 19.07 -20.44 21.82
N ALA A 6 18.17 -21.41 21.94
CA ALA A 6 16.81 -21.27 22.44
C ALA A 6 16.70 -20.69 23.87
N GLU A 7 17.59 -21.06 24.80
CA GLU A 7 17.59 -20.51 26.18
C GLU A 7 18.05 -19.05 26.20
N VAL A 8 19.00 -18.70 25.32
CA VAL A 8 19.47 -17.31 25.15
C VAL A 8 18.38 -16.44 24.56
N LEU A 9 17.62 -16.97 23.60
CA LEU A 9 16.49 -16.28 22.96
C LEU A 9 15.32 -16.02 23.92
N GLN A 10 15.04 -16.93 24.85
CA GLN A 10 13.97 -16.78 25.84
C GLN A 10 14.33 -15.79 26.97
N GLY A 11 15.62 -15.52 27.21
CA GLY A 11 16.10 -14.68 28.31
C GLY A 11 16.15 -13.17 28.02
N MET A 12 15.75 -12.72 26.82
CA MET A 12 15.96 -11.34 26.39
C MET A 12 14.78 -10.45 26.82
N SER A 13 15.03 -9.53 27.77
CA SER A 13 14.03 -8.59 28.29
C SER A 13 13.57 -7.57 27.23
N LEU A 14 12.26 -7.30 27.20
CA LEU A 14 11.60 -6.26 26.39
C LEU A 14 12.02 -4.85 26.82
N GLY A 15 13.18 -4.37 26.37
CA GLY A 15 13.52 -2.93 26.41
C GLY A 15 12.63 -2.09 25.49
N GLU A 16 12.65 -0.77 25.62
CA GLU A 16 11.87 0.13 24.73
C GLU A 16 12.23 -0.12 23.25
N ASP A 17 11.20 -0.41 22.44
CA ASP A 17 11.33 -0.72 21.01
C ASP A 17 11.79 0.52 20.26
N LYS A 18 12.95 0.44 19.60
CA LYS A 18 13.31 1.43 18.59
C LYS A 18 12.49 1.10 17.34
N SER A 19 11.41 1.85 17.12
CA SER A 19 10.61 1.75 15.90
C SER A 19 11.52 1.91 14.69
N ILE A 20 11.34 1.08 13.68
CA ILE A 20 12.02 1.27 12.39
C ILE A 20 11.38 2.51 11.76
N ILE A 21 12.17 3.56 11.61
CA ILE A 21 11.71 4.77 10.93
C ILE A 21 11.85 4.50 9.44
N ILE A 22 10.71 4.39 8.78
CA ILE A 22 10.68 4.40 7.33
C ILE A 22 10.91 5.85 6.91
N PRO A 23 11.99 6.15 6.18
CA PRO A 23 12.28 7.52 5.75
C PRO A 23 11.11 8.08 4.92
N GLU A 24 10.82 9.38 5.08
CA GLU A 24 9.79 10.11 4.32
C GLU A 24 10.20 10.38 2.86
N ASP A 25 10.94 9.46 2.23
CA ASP A 25 10.98 9.49 0.77
C ASP A 25 9.56 9.18 0.28
N ASP A 26 9.05 10.01 -0.65
CA ASP A 26 7.69 10.13 -1.16
C ASP A 26 7.11 8.84 -1.82
N ASP A 27 7.73 7.69 -1.56
CA ASP A 27 7.50 6.42 -2.23
C ASP A 27 6.78 5.45 -1.30
N TYR A 28 5.46 5.59 -1.12
CA TYR A 28 4.62 4.57 -0.45
C TYR A 28 3.20 4.48 -1.02
N CYS A 29 2.79 3.34 -1.59
CA CYS A 29 1.44 2.75 -1.42
C CYS A 29 1.15 1.42 -2.15
N ALA A 30 0.56 0.47 -1.41
CA ALA A 30 -0.57 -0.44 -1.71
C ALA A 30 -0.78 -0.97 -3.15
N ILE A 31 0.04 -1.95 -3.51
CA ILE A 31 -0.21 -3.23 -4.20
C ILE A 31 -1.60 -3.44 -4.86
N GLU A 32 -1.57 -3.42 -6.20
CA GLU A 32 -2.30 -4.26 -7.16
C GLU A 32 -3.84 -4.23 -7.21
N GLN A 33 -4.43 -3.10 -7.62
CA GLN A 33 -5.71 -3.10 -8.36
C GLN A 33 -6.00 -1.80 -9.13
N GLY A 34 -4.98 -0.97 -9.35
CA GLY A 34 -5.15 0.44 -9.69
C GLY A 34 -5.01 0.79 -11.17
N GLU A 35 -4.27 0.02 -11.98
CA GLU A 35 -3.84 0.43 -13.34
C GLU A 35 -4.94 1.01 -14.23
N ARG A 36 -6.17 0.49 -14.11
CA ARG A 36 -7.34 0.90 -14.91
C ARG A 36 -8.41 1.58 -14.07
N SER A 37 -7.99 2.47 -13.18
CA SER A 37 -8.90 3.18 -12.30
C SER A 37 -8.88 4.69 -12.54
N ILE A 38 -10.02 5.33 -12.29
CA ILE A 38 -10.11 6.76 -12.03
C ILE A 38 -10.50 6.91 -10.58
N LEU A 39 -9.72 7.70 -9.83
CA LEU A 39 -10.15 8.18 -8.53
C LEU A 39 -10.86 9.50 -8.68
N GLY A 40 -11.86 9.72 -7.83
CA GLY A 40 -12.50 11.00 -7.77
C GLY A 40 -13.01 11.35 -6.39
N ARG A 41 -13.28 12.64 -6.23
CA ARG A 41 -13.91 13.21 -5.05
C ARG A 41 -15.08 14.10 -5.42
N LEU A 42 -16.15 13.95 -4.65
CA LEU A 42 -17.30 14.84 -4.64
C LEU A 42 -16.89 16.16 -3.96
N LEU A 43 -17.21 17.29 -4.57
CA LEU A 43 -16.89 18.60 -3.99
C LEU A 43 -17.93 19.05 -2.95
N ASN A 44 -19.12 18.43 -2.94
CA ASN A 44 -20.14 18.67 -1.93
C ASN A 44 -20.89 17.36 -1.56
N PRO A 45 -20.32 16.55 -0.66
CA PRO A 45 -20.90 15.25 -0.27
C PRO A 45 -22.28 15.34 0.38
N SER A 46 -22.63 16.48 0.97
CA SER A 46 -23.94 16.70 1.60
C SER A 46 -25.08 16.82 0.57
N CYS A 47 -24.76 17.27 -0.64
CA CYS A 47 -25.73 17.47 -1.73
C CYS A 47 -25.56 16.47 -2.88
N GLN A 48 -24.39 15.82 -2.99
CA GLN A 48 -24.10 14.84 -4.04
C GLN A 48 -24.30 13.41 -3.51
N ASN A 49 -25.39 12.76 -3.90
CA ASN A 49 -25.64 11.37 -3.49
C ASN A 49 -24.68 10.40 -4.20
N MET A 50 -23.70 9.87 -3.46
CA MET A 50 -22.68 8.94 -3.96
C MET A 50 -23.28 7.75 -4.73
N GLY A 51 -24.28 7.07 -4.16
CA GLY A 51 -24.88 5.90 -4.79
C GLY A 51 -25.55 6.21 -6.13
N ARG A 52 -26.20 7.38 -6.23
CA ARG A 52 -26.81 7.85 -7.49
C ARG A 52 -25.73 8.27 -8.49
N MET A 53 -24.68 8.93 -8.04
CA MET A 53 -23.55 9.33 -8.88
C MET A 53 -22.89 8.10 -9.51
N LEU A 54 -22.53 7.09 -8.71
CA LEU A 54 -21.89 5.85 -9.20
C LEU A 54 -22.72 5.09 -10.25
N ARG A 55 -24.05 5.18 -10.19
CA ARG A 55 -24.96 4.55 -11.18
C ARG A 55 -25.24 5.42 -12.40
N THR A 56 -25.17 6.75 -12.25
CA THR A 56 -25.53 7.70 -13.30
C THR A 56 -24.35 7.98 -14.22
N MET A 57 -23.14 8.16 -13.66
CA MET A 57 -21.96 8.55 -14.44
C MET A 57 -21.58 7.55 -15.55
N PRO A 58 -21.55 6.23 -15.32
CA PRO A 58 -21.25 5.27 -16.40
C PRO A 58 -22.23 5.34 -17.57
N LYS A 59 -23.49 5.72 -17.32
CA LYS A 59 -24.50 5.92 -18.36
C LYS A 59 -24.25 7.19 -19.16
N ILE A 60 -23.87 8.29 -18.49
CA ILE A 60 -23.52 9.56 -19.13
C ILE A 60 -22.29 9.38 -20.04
N TRP A 61 -21.28 8.66 -19.56
CA TRP A 61 -20.06 8.34 -20.30
C TRP A 61 -20.26 7.29 -21.41
N LYS A 62 -21.43 6.65 -21.48
CA LYS A 62 -21.74 5.56 -22.43
C LYS A 62 -20.81 4.33 -22.29
N VAL A 63 -20.32 4.10 -21.07
CA VAL A 63 -19.45 2.97 -20.68
C VAL A 63 -20.18 2.03 -19.72
N TYR A 64 -21.51 1.93 -19.89
CA TYR A 64 -22.36 1.05 -19.09
C TYR A 64 -21.86 -0.40 -19.18
N GLU A 65 -21.93 -1.12 -18.05
CA GLU A 65 -21.42 -2.50 -17.85
C GLU A 65 -19.90 -2.69 -17.93
N ARG A 66 -19.15 -1.76 -18.53
CA ARG A 66 -17.68 -1.81 -18.65
C ARG A 66 -16.94 -1.07 -17.53
N VAL A 67 -17.69 -0.50 -16.58
CA VAL A 67 -17.18 0.29 -15.47
C VAL A 67 -17.85 -0.11 -14.17
N ARG A 68 -17.02 -0.35 -13.16
CA ARG A 68 -17.46 -0.62 -11.78
C ARG A 68 -17.16 0.59 -10.90
N GLY A 69 -18.20 1.15 -10.29
CA GLY A 69 -18.06 2.23 -9.31
C GLY A 69 -18.01 1.69 -7.87
N ILE A 70 -17.03 2.13 -7.10
CA ILE A 70 -16.81 1.77 -5.70
C ILE A 70 -16.78 3.06 -4.87
N ALA A 71 -17.51 3.10 -3.76
CA ALA A 71 -17.39 4.17 -2.77
C ALA A 71 -16.28 3.83 -1.79
N LEU A 72 -15.23 4.66 -1.73
CA LEU A 72 -14.13 4.52 -0.77
C LEU A 72 -14.45 5.24 0.55
N SER A 73 -15.11 6.41 0.46
CA SER A 73 -15.58 7.18 1.62
C SER A 73 -16.86 7.95 1.26
N LYS A 74 -17.32 8.84 2.16
CA LYS A 74 -18.47 9.72 1.88
C LYS A 74 -18.25 10.66 0.70
N GLU A 75 -17.00 11.00 0.41
CA GLU A 75 -16.64 11.95 -0.64
C GLU A 75 -15.76 11.34 -1.73
N ARG A 76 -15.00 10.28 -1.42
CA ARG A 76 -14.08 9.64 -2.36
C ARG A 76 -14.70 8.40 -3.00
N PHE A 77 -14.42 8.23 -4.28
CA PHE A 77 -14.88 7.10 -5.07
C PHE A 77 -13.80 6.65 -6.04
N GLN A 78 -13.94 5.41 -6.51
CA GLN A 78 -13.11 4.79 -7.53
C GLN A 78 -13.99 4.22 -8.62
N PHE A 79 -13.65 4.51 -9.86
CA PHE A 79 -14.19 3.81 -11.02
C PHE A 79 -13.12 2.92 -11.60
N ILE A 80 -13.40 1.61 -11.67
CA ILE A 80 -12.53 0.62 -12.28
C ILE A 80 -13.08 0.33 -13.68
N PHE A 81 -12.25 0.51 -14.70
CA PHE A 81 -12.59 0.38 -16.11
C PHE A 81 -12.02 -0.92 -16.67
N GLU A 82 -12.74 -1.53 -17.61
CA GLU A 82 -12.22 -2.68 -18.36
C GLU A 82 -11.24 -2.26 -19.45
N LEU A 83 -11.50 -1.12 -20.10
CA LEU A 83 -10.74 -0.61 -21.25
C LEU A 83 -10.06 0.72 -20.95
N GLU A 84 -8.81 0.83 -21.40
CA GLU A 84 -7.99 2.04 -21.28
C GLU A 84 -8.58 3.24 -22.05
N ILE A 85 -9.14 2.97 -23.24
CA ILE A 85 -9.74 4.00 -24.10
C ILE A 85 -10.90 4.71 -23.37
N ASP A 86 -11.65 3.99 -22.55
CA ASP A 86 -12.76 4.56 -21.80
C ASP A 86 -12.26 5.54 -20.72
N ILE A 87 -11.11 5.26 -20.09
CA ILE A 87 -10.46 6.16 -19.12
C ILE A 87 -10.06 7.47 -19.81
N GLU A 88 -9.36 7.35 -20.96
CA GLU A 88 -8.92 8.50 -21.75
C GLU A 88 -10.12 9.34 -22.21
N MET A 89 -11.20 8.70 -22.67
CA MET A 89 -12.41 9.41 -23.10
C MET A 89 -13.05 10.20 -21.96
N VAL A 90 -13.16 9.59 -20.77
CA VAL A 90 -13.74 10.24 -19.59
C VAL A 90 -12.86 11.42 -19.16
N LEU A 91 -11.55 11.26 -19.09
CA LEU A 91 -10.64 12.33 -18.64
C LEU A 91 -10.44 13.44 -19.69
N ARG A 92 -10.48 13.11 -20.98
CA ARG A 92 -10.31 14.08 -22.07
C ARG A 92 -11.42 15.13 -22.11
N GLN A 93 -12.62 14.78 -21.62
CA GLN A 93 -13.71 15.74 -21.50
C GLN A 93 -13.44 16.82 -20.44
N GLY A 94 -12.45 16.61 -19.56
CA GLY A 94 -11.98 17.58 -18.58
C GLY A 94 -12.84 17.56 -17.31
N PHE A 95 -13.89 18.39 -17.28
CA PHE A 95 -14.68 18.60 -16.07
C PHE A 95 -16.02 17.89 -16.13
N TRP A 96 -16.33 17.15 -15.06
CA TRP A 96 -17.61 16.49 -14.87
C TRP A 96 -18.38 17.08 -13.71
N THR A 97 -19.68 17.24 -13.89
CA THR A 97 -20.60 17.67 -12.84
C THR A 97 -21.62 16.58 -12.54
N PHE A 98 -22.03 16.53 -11.28
CA PHE A 98 -23.14 15.70 -10.81
C PHE A 98 -23.94 16.49 -9.77
N ASP A 99 -25.26 16.59 -9.99
CA ASP A 99 -26.17 17.44 -9.20
C ASP A 99 -25.68 18.90 -9.11
N ASP A 100 -25.30 19.48 -10.25
CA ASP A 100 -24.79 20.86 -10.41
C ASP A 100 -23.47 21.17 -9.66
N TRP A 101 -22.89 20.15 -9.02
CA TRP A 101 -21.59 20.25 -8.35
C TRP A 101 -20.51 19.56 -9.16
N GLY A 102 -19.34 20.17 -9.20
CA GLY A 102 -18.16 19.56 -9.80
C GLY A 102 -17.75 18.27 -9.10
N MET A 103 -17.08 17.42 -9.86
CA MET A 103 -16.31 16.30 -9.33
C MET A 103 -14.86 16.48 -9.76
N ALA A 104 -13.94 16.33 -8.81
CA ALA A 104 -12.54 16.19 -9.18
C ALA A 104 -12.30 14.72 -9.50
N MET A 105 -11.74 14.45 -10.67
CA MET A 105 -11.47 13.10 -11.17
C MET A 105 -10.08 13.09 -11.76
N GLU A 106 -9.29 12.10 -11.37
CA GLU A 106 -7.93 11.92 -11.85
C GLU A 106 -7.69 10.45 -12.18
N ARG A 107 -6.90 10.22 -13.23
CA ARG A 107 -6.43 8.87 -13.52
C ARG A 107 -5.69 8.36 -12.30
N TRP A 108 -6.00 7.14 -11.87
CA TRP A 108 -5.08 6.44 -10.99
C TRP A 108 -3.80 6.17 -11.78
N VAL A 109 -2.74 6.89 -11.44
CA VAL A 109 -1.43 6.69 -12.03
C VAL A 109 -0.62 5.90 -11.02
N GLU A 110 -0.11 4.74 -11.45
CA GLU A 110 0.98 4.08 -10.76
C GLU A 110 2.23 4.92 -10.96
N THR A 111 2.78 5.46 -9.88
CA THR A 111 4.18 5.90 -9.88
C THR A 111 4.94 5.29 -8.70
N PRO A 112 5.01 3.96 -8.56
CA PRO A 112 6.09 3.39 -7.78
C PRO A 112 7.40 3.59 -8.55
N PRO A 113 8.47 4.08 -7.92
CA PRO A 113 9.81 3.88 -8.47
C PRO A 113 10.04 2.37 -8.66
N PRO A 114 10.86 1.96 -9.64
CA PRO A 114 11.15 0.55 -9.93
C PRO A 114 11.61 -0.29 -8.72
N ASN A 115 12.03 0.35 -7.63
CA ASN A 115 12.66 -0.29 -6.47
C ASN A 115 11.83 -0.20 -5.18
N TYR A 116 10.56 0.25 -5.22
CA TYR A 116 9.75 0.50 -4.03
C TYR A 116 9.72 -0.66 -3.00
N LEU A 117 9.47 -1.89 -3.47
CA LEU A 117 9.45 -3.07 -2.61
C LEU A 117 10.84 -3.40 -2.09
N GLN A 118 11.89 -3.26 -2.91
CA GLN A 118 13.27 -3.48 -2.47
C GLN A 118 13.64 -2.51 -1.35
N THR A 119 13.41 -1.21 -1.51
CA THR A 119 13.72 -0.20 -0.49
C THR A 119 12.98 -0.46 0.82
N THR A 120 11.71 -0.91 0.75
CA THR A 120 10.93 -1.24 1.94
C THR A 120 11.49 -2.47 2.65
N ILE A 121 11.80 -3.53 1.88
CA ILE A 121 12.40 -4.75 2.42
C ILE A 121 13.77 -4.45 3.03
N ASP A 122 14.59 -3.65 2.36
CA ASP A 122 15.91 -3.19 2.82
C ASP A 122 15.77 -2.45 4.16
N ALA A 123 14.89 -1.44 4.24
CA ALA A 123 14.70 -0.64 5.46
C ALA A 123 14.21 -1.49 6.65
N VAL A 124 13.27 -2.40 6.41
CA VAL A 124 12.78 -3.33 7.45
C VAL A 124 13.89 -4.28 7.89
N ALA A 125 14.62 -4.84 6.94
CA ALA A 125 15.66 -5.82 7.22
C ALA A 125 16.87 -5.19 7.92
N ASP A 126 17.33 -4.01 7.51
CA ASP A 126 18.37 -3.22 8.19
C ASP A 126 17.96 -2.86 9.63
N GLY A 127 16.66 -2.59 9.84
CA GLY A 127 16.12 -2.36 11.17
C GLY A 127 16.12 -3.61 12.06
N ILE A 128 16.10 -4.82 11.49
CA ILE A 128 16.14 -6.10 12.20
C ILE A 128 17.58 -6.53 12.49
N GLY A 129 18.50 -6.38 11.52
CA GLY A 129 19.90 -6.79 11.63
C GLY A 129 20.67 -6.48 10.36
N HIS A 130 21.93 -6.88 10.28
CA HIS A 130 22.72 -6.60 9.08
C HIS A 130 22.32 -7.55 7.93
N VAL A 131 21.73 -7.01 6.88
CA VAL A 131 21.22 -7.79 5.74
C VAL A 131 22.36 -8.45 4.97
N LYS A 132 22.25 -9.77 4.78
CA LYS A 132 23.16 -10.55 3.92
C LYS A 132 22.55 -10.87 2.57
N LEU A 133 21.26 -11.22 2.56
CA LEU A 133 20.57 -11.66 1.35
C LEU A 133 19.08 -11.37 1.50
N ILE A 134 18.47 -10.81 0.46
CA ILE A 134 17.03 -10.71 0.33
C ILE A 134 16.61 -11.66 -0.81
N GLU A 135 15.77 -12.64 -0.50
CA GLU A 135 15.17 -13.52 -1.50
C GLU A 135 13.91 -12.85 -2.08
N PHE A 136 14.12 -11.81 -2.88
CA PHE A 136 13.07 -11.08 -3.60
C PHE A 136 13.46 -10.89 -5.07
N ASP A 137 12.61 -11.33 -6.00
CA ASP A 137 12.79 -11.14 -7.43
C ASP A 137 11.65 -10.27 -7.99
N PRO A 138 11.91 -9.00 -8.33
CA PRO A 138 10.86 -8.08 -8.81
C PRO A 138 10.32 -8.46 -10.20
N SER A 139 11.00 -9.37 -10.92
CA SER A 139 10.57 -9.80 -12.26
C SER A 139 9.62 -11.00 -12.21
N LYS A 140 9.41 -11.60 -11.04
CA LYS A 140 8.51 -12.74 -10.85
C LYS A 140 7.30 -12.33 -10.02
N PRO A 141 6.10 -12.84 -10.33
CA PRO A 141 4.93 -12.63 -9.49
C PRO A 141 5.22 -13.20 -8.09
N HIS A 142 5.12 -12.35 -7.08
CA HIS A 142 5.32 -12.72 -5.69
C HIS A 142 4.02 -13.34 -5.15
N LEU A 143 3.94 -14.67 -5.16
CA LEU A 143 2.72 -15.42 -4.80
C LEU A 143 2.59 -15.71 -3.30
N LEU A 144 3.62 -15.39 -2.53
CA LEU A 144 3.69 -15.61 -1.08
C LEU A 144 3.37 -14.30 -0.35
N ASP A 145 2.73 -14.38 0.80
CA ASP A 145 2.40 -13.24 1.66
C ASP A 145 3.56 -12.77 2.55
N TYR A 146 4.75 -13.36 2.38
CA TYR A 146 5.98 -13.04 3.10
C TYR A 146 7.19 -12.89 2.17
N VAL A 147 8.23 -12.20 2.65
CA VAL A 147 9.55 -12.12 2.00
C VAL A 147 10.59 -12.76 2.90
N ARG A 148 11.48 -13.58 2.33
CA ARG A 148 12.58 -14.18 3.06
C ARG A 148 13.80 -13.27 3.02
N VAL A 149 14.36 -13.01 4.20
CA VAL A 149 15.56 -12.21 4.34
C VAL A 149 16.53 -12.88 5.29
N GLN A 150 17.77 -13.03 4.86
CA GLN A 150 18.87 -13.49 5.69
C GLN A 150 19.56 -12.28 6.32
N VAL A 151 19.50 -12.20 7.65
CA VAL A 151 20.11 -11.11 8.45
C VAL A 151 21.12 -11.67 9.45
N VAL A 152 22.14 -10.88 9.77
CA VAL A 152 23.02 -11.12 10.92
C VAL A 152 22.43 -10.40 12.11
N LEU A 153 21.98 -11.18 13.09
CA LEU A 153 21.38 -10.68 14.32
C LEU A 153 22.44 -10.50 15.40
N ASP A 154 22.38 -9.36 16.07
CA ASP A 154 23.13 -9.15 17.31
C ASP A 154 22.41 -9.87 18.45
N VAL A 155 23.00 -10.97 18.93
CA VAL A 155 22.47 -11.80 20.03
C VAL A 155 22.39 -11.06 21.37
N ASN A 156 22.82 -9.80 21.46
CA ASN A 156 22.61 -8.94 22.62
C ASN A 156 21.29 -8.15 22.53
N GLN A 157 20.60 -8.17 21.39
CA GLN A 157 19.32 -7.50 21.18
C GLN A 157 18.16 -8.52 21.15
N PRO A 158 17.05 -8.28 21.86
CA PRO A 158 15.93 -9.22 21.91
C PRO A 158 15.38 -9.50 20.52
N LEU A 159 15.22 -10.79 20.20
CA LEU A 159 14.41 -11.20 19.07
C LEU A 159 12.95 -10.86 19.35
N ARG A 160 12.25 -10.35 18.33
CA ARG A 160 10.87 -9.91 18.45
C ARG A 160 10.08 -10.45 17.28
N ASP A 161 8.96 -11.05 17.63
CA ASP A 161 7.92 -11.56 16.72
C ASP A 161 7.16 -10.44 16.02
N LYS A 162 7.12 -9.24 16.61
CA LYS A 162 6.54 -8.03 16.02
C LYS A 162 7.50 -6.87 16.10
N LYS A 163 7.55 -6.08 15.03
CA LYS A 163 8.33 -4.84 15.00
C LYS A 163 7.47 -3.66 14.60
N SER A 164 7.60 -2.55 15.34
CA SER A 164 6.90 -1.32 15.02
C SER A 164 7.61 -0.58 13.87
N LEU A 165 6.83 -0.19 12.87
CA LEU A 165 7.22 0.65 11.76
C LEU A 165 6.61 2.03 11.93
N THR A 166 7.41 3.09 11.85
CA THR A 166 6.89 4.45 11.73
C THR A 166 6.90 4.83 10.26
N LEU A 167 5.71 4.93 9.66
CA LEU A 167 5.47 5.34 8.27
C LEU A 167 5.57 6.87 8.10
N PRO A 168 5.77 7.35 6.86
CA PRO A 168 5.72 8.78 6.53
C PRO A 168 4.42 9.44 7.03
N GLY A 169 4.51 10.62 7.63
CA GLY A 169 3.36 11.27 8.28
C GLY A 169 3.02 10.76 9.68
N GLY A 170 3.90 9.97 10.31
CA GLY A 170 3.85 9.64 11.75
C GLY A 170 2.87 8.53 12.14
N ARG A 171 2.40 7.73 11.17
CA ARG A 171 1.59 6.54 11.46
C ARG A 171 2.49 5.40 11.93
N ILE A 172 2.02 4.61 12.90
CA ILE A 172 2.73 3.44 13.37
C ILE A 172 1.97 2.19 12.91
N GLU A 173 2.67 1.29 12.23
CA GLU A 173 2.19 -0.03 11.81
C GLU A 173 3.08 -1.13 12.41
N TYR A 174 2.64 -2.39 12.34
CA TYR A 174 3.40 -3.53 12.87
C TYR A 174 3.66 -4.55 11.77
N VAL A 175 4.90 -5.05 11.72
CA VAL A 175 5.27 -6.20 10.88
C VAL A 175 5.52 -7.41 11.75
N ASP A 176 4.92 -8.52 11.34
CA ASP A 176 5.18 -9.83 11.91
C ASP A 176 6.49 -10.39 11.35
N VAL A 177 7.37 -10.84 12.24
CA VAL A 177 8.69 -11.39 11.91
C VAL A 177 8.74 -12.83 12.41
N GLU A 178 8.86 -13.76 11.47
CA GLU A 178 9.05 -15.18 11.77
C GLU A 178 10.52 -15.57 11.58
N TYR A 179 11.06 -16.33 12.54
CA TYR A 179 12.43 -16.84 12.51
C TYR A 179 12.40 -18.31 12.08
N GLU A 180 13.06 -18.64 10.97
CA GLU A 180 13.28 -20.02 10.58
C GLU A 180 14.26 -20.69 11.58
N GLN A 181 13.88 -21.87 12.08
CA GLN A 181 14.67 -22.69 13.03
C GLN A 181 15.53 -23.72 12.32
#